data_AF-A0A2V7DM43-F1
#
_entry.id   AF-A0A2V7DM43-F1
#
_cell.length_a   1.000
_cell.length_b   1.000
_cell.length_c   1.000
_cell.angle_alpha   90.00
_cell.angle_beta   90.00
_cell.angle_gamma   90.00
#
_symmetry.space_group_name_H-M   'P 1'
#
loop_
_entity.id
_entity.type
_entity.pdbx_description
1 polymer ?
#
loop_
_entity_poly.entity_id
_entity_poly.type
_entity_poly.pdbx_seq_one_letter_code
_entity_poly.pdbx_strand_id
1 'polypeptide(L)' 'MEARMSRYAVNSLLYRLKKDPEFRARFTTDPGRAIADADLTTAERAAFVARDMRKINELGGYLHLVMSIPSLAAH' A
#
# COMPACT_ATOMS: atom_id res chain seq x y z
N MET A 1 -16.35 11.77 -4.71
CA MET A 1 -16.12 11.47 -3.28
C MET A 1 -15.17 10.29 -3.07
N GLU A 2 -15.00 9.41 -4.05
CA GLU A 2 -14.12 8.22 -4.00
C GLU A 2 -12.62 8.54 -3.81
N ALA A 3 -12.10 9.59 -4.45
CA ALA A 3 -10.67 9.95 -4.35
C ALA A 3 -10.19 10.31 -2.93
N ARG A 4 -11.11 10.70 -2.01
CA ARG A 4 -10.76 11.04 -0.63
C ARG A 4 -10.74 9.81 0.28
N MET A 5 -11.58 8.80 0.00
CA MET A 5 -11.57 7.52 0.72
C MET A 5 -10.36 6.67 0.29
N SER A 6 -10.05 6.61 -1.01
CA SER A 6 -8.84 5.96 -1.55
C SER A 6 -7.57 6.41 -0.83
N ARG A 7 -7.38 7.73 -0.69
CA ARG A 7 -6.22 8.30 0.01
C ARG A 7 -6.11 7.86 1.47
N TYR A 8 -7.24 7.79 2.18
CA TYR A 8 -7.26 7.38 3.57
C TYR A 8 -6.97 5.88 3.71
N ALA A 9 -7.54 5.04 2.83
CA ALA A 9 -7.29 3.60 2.79
C ALA A 9 -5.83 3.29 2.48
N VAL A 10 -5.26 3.91 1.43
CA VAL A 10 -3.84 3.80 1.07
C VAL A 10 -2.94 4.21 2.23
N ASN A 11 -3.21 5.36 2.85
CA ASN A 11 -2.40 5.87 3.96
C ASN A 11 -2.47 4.97 5.20
N SER A 12 -3.66 4.47 5.53
CA SER A 12 -3.89 3.55 6.63
C SER A 12 -3.17 2.22 6.38
N LEU A 13 -3.18 1.74 5.14
CA LEU A 13 -2.48 0.50 4.75
C LEU A 13 -0.97 0.66 4.87
N LEU A 14 -0.40 1.78 4.39
CA LEU A 14 1.02 2.10 4.55
C LEU A 14 1.42 2.20 6.03
N TYR A 15 0.58 2.83 6.85
CA TYR A 15 0.81 2.92 8.29
C TYR A 15 0.77 1.54 8.96
N ARG A 16 -0.17 0.69 8.57
CA ARG A 16 -0.28 -0.69 9.06
C ARG A 16 0.93 -1.52 8.64
N LEU A 17 1.37 -1.44 7.39
CA LEU A 17 2.61 -2.08 6.92
C LEU A 17 3.86 -1.63 7.68
N LYS A 18 3.89 -0.37 8.12
CA LYS A 18 4.99 0.19 8.93
C LYS A 18 4.93 -0.26 10.38
N LYS A 19 3.75 -0.29 11.00
CA LYS A 19 3.56 -0.57 12.43
C LYS A 19 3.41 -2.04 12.76
N ASP A 20 2.90 -2.84 11.83
CA ASP A 20 2.49 -4.23 12.06
C ASP A 20 3.38 -5.20 11.26
N PRO A 21 4.39 -5.80 11.92
CA PRO A 21 5.33 -6.69 11.25
C PRO A 21 4.69 -8.00 10.78
N GLU A 22 3.65 -8.50 11.46
CA GLU A 22 2.91 -9.70 11.03
C GLU A 22 2.14 -9.44 9.73
N PHE A 23 1.47 -8.30 9.64
CA PHE A 23 0.78 -7.85 8.43
C PHE A 23 1.78 -7.69 7.28
N ARG A 24 2.97 -7.13 7.56
CA ARG A 24 4.04 -7.04 6.56
C ARG A 24 4.55 -8.41 6.11
N ALA A 25 4.68 -9.39 7.00
CA ALA A 25 5.05 -10.76 6.63
C ALA A 25 3.97 -11.42 5.75
N ARG A 26 2.69 -11.24 6.10
CA ARG A 26 1.55 -11.70 5.29
C ARG A 26 1.52 -11.03 3.93
N PHE A 27 1.72 -9.72 3.87
CA PHE A 27 1.81 -8.95 2.63
C PHE A 27 3.00 -9.37 1.76
N THR A 28 4.11 -9.77 2.39
CA THR A 28 5.30 -10.26 1.67
C THR A 28 5.04 -11.63 1.04
N THR A 29 4.27 -12.49 1.73
CA THR A 29 3.92 -13.84 1.28
C THR A 29 2.81 -13.83 0.23
N ASP A 30 1.75 -13.05 0.47
CA ASP A 30 0.59 -12.93 -0.41
C ASP A 30 0.00 -11.51 -0.31
N PRO A 31 0.52 -10.56 -1.10
CA PRO A 31 0.06 -9.17 -1.04
C PRO A 31 -1.40 -9.03 -1.48
N GLY A 32 -1.85 -9.86 -2.42
CA GLY A 32 -3.23 -9.81 -2.92
C GLY A 32 -4.23 -10.17 -1.83
N ARG A 33 -3.98 -11.25 -1.09
CA ARG A 33 -4.85 -11.68 0.01
C ARG A 33 -4.75 -10.74 1.22
N ALA A 34 -3.56 -10.21 1.52
CA ALA A 34 -3.35 -9.30 2.65
C ALA A 34 -4.14 -7.98 2.53
N ILE A 35 -4.38 -7.50 1.30
CA ILE A 35 -5.12 -6.25 1.03
C ILE A 35 -6.50 -6.49 0.41
N ALA A 36 -6.98 -7.74 0.38
CA ALA A 36 -8.30 -8.07 -0.17
C ALA A 36 -9.45 -7.39 0.61
N ASP A 37 -9.25 -7.19 1.91
CA ASP A 37 -10.19 -6.54 2.84
C ASP A 37 -10.03 -5.02 2.89
N ALA A 38 -9.01 -4.48 2.22
CA ALA A 38 -8.79 -3.04 2.18
C ALA A 38 -9.71 -2.38 1.15
N ASP A 39 -10.26 -1.22 1.50
CA ASP A 39 -11.09 -0.38 0.64
C ASP A 39 -10.24 0.32 -0.42
N LEU A 40 -9.61 -0.47 -1.30
CA LEU A 40 -8.75 -0.04 -2.38
C LEU A 40 -9.46 -0.26 -3.71
N THR A 41 -9.28 0.69 -4.62
CA THR A 41 -9.67 0.51 -6.01
C THR A 41 -8.84 -0.60 -6.66
N THR A 42 -9.35 -1.16 -7.76
CA THR A 42 -8.62 -2.18 -8.53
C THR A 42 -7.23 -1.71 -8.97
N ALA A 43 -7.08 -0.42 -9.32
CA ALA A 43 -5.81 0.17 -9.73
C ALA A 43 -4.81 0.27 -8.56
N GLU A 44 -5.27 0.70 -7.38
CA GLU A 44 -4.42 0.77 -6.18
C GLU A 44 -4.01 -0.62 -5.72
N ARG A 45 -4.96 -1.57 -5.72
CA ARG A 45 -4.70 -2.96 -5.36
C ARG A 45 -3.65 -3.58 -6.28
N ALA A 46 -3.77 -3.37 -7.59
CA ALA A 46 -2.77 -3.81 -8.56
C ALA A 46 -1.40 -3.17 -8.30
N ALA A 47 -1.35 -1.89 -7.95
CA ALA A 47 -0.10 -1.19 -7.62
C ALA A 47 0.57 -1.76 -6.35
N PHE A 48 -0.20 -2.06 -5.29
CA PHE A 48 0.32 -2.73 -4.09
C PHE A 48 0.81 -4.14 -4.36
N VAL A 49 0.06 -4.94 -5.13
CA VAL A 49 0.49 -6.30 -5.51
C VAL A 49 1.75 -6.27 -6.36
N ALA A 50 1.83 -5.35 -7.33
CA ALA A 50 3.02 -5.13 -8.15
C ALA A 50 4.18 -4.48 -7.38
N ARG A 51 3.96 -4.05 -6.13
CA ARG A 51 4.89 -3.26 -5.32
C ARG A 51 5.36 -1.97 -6.04
N ASP A 52 4.52 -1.45 -6.94
CA ASP A 52 4.81 -0.26 -7.72
C ASP A 52 4.51 0.99 -6.89
N MET A 53 5.48 1.33 -6.06
CA MET A 53 5.43 2.47 -5.15
C MET A 53 5.32 3.82 -5.88
N ARG A 54 5.83 3.92 -7.10
CA ARG A 54 5.65 5.11 -7.95
C ARG A 54 4.18 5.24 -8.35
N LYS A 55 3.56 4.15 -8.80
CA LYS A 55 2.14 4.13 -9.15
C LYS A 55 1.24 4.39 -7.93
N ILE A 56 1.57 3.84 -6.76
CA ILE A 56 0.85 4.14 -5.50
C ILE A 56 0.93 5.63 -5.17
N ASN A 57 2.08 6.28 -5.41
CA ASN A 57 2.22 7.71 -5.23
C ASN A 57 1.43 8.53 -6.27
N GLU A 58 1.46 8.14 -7.55
CA GLU A 58 0.68 8.79 -8.62
C GLU A 58 -0.83 8.69 -8.38
N LEU A 59 -1.30 7.58 -7.81
CA LEU A 59 -2.69 7.35 -7.43
C LEU A 59 -3.10 8.11 -6.15
N GLY A 60 -2.17 8.84 -5.52
CA GLY A 60 -2.45 9.74 -4.41
C GLY A 60 -1.90 9.30 -3.06
N GLY A 61 -1.10 8.23 -2.99
CA GLY A 61 -0.33 7.86 -1.81
C GLY A 61 0.69 8.94 -1.44
N TYR A 62 0.88 9.21 -0.16
CA TYR A 62 1.84 10.21 0.28
C TYR A 62 3.29 9.74 0.06
N LEU A 63 3.98 10.38 -0.89
CA LEU A 63 5.40 10.13 -1.23
C LEU A 63 6.32 10.01 0.01
N HIS A 64 6.07 10.82 1.05
CA HIS A 64 6.89 10.85 2.26
C HIS A 64 6.80 9.56 3.12
N LEU A 65 5.69 8.82 3.04
CA LEU A 65 5.52 7.54 3.75
C LEU A 65 6.15 6.39 2.99
N VAL A 66 6.02 6.41 1.66
CA VAL A 66 6.64 5.44 0.75
C VAL A 66 8.17 5.47 0.89
N MET A 67 8.77 6.66 0.92
CA MET A 67 10.21 6.83 1.12
C MET A 67 10.71 6.41 2.52
N SER A 68 9.81 6.31 3.51
CA SER A 68 10.14 5.90 4.88
C SER A 68 10.05 4.39 5.13
N ILE A 69 9.73 3.57 4.12
CA ILE A 69 9.68 2.10 4.22
C ILE A 69 10.91 1.50 3.50
N PRO A 70 12.06 1.35 4.20
CA PRO A 70 13.34 1.01 3.58
C PRO A 70 13.40 -0.41 2.96
N SER A 71 12.40 -1.27 3.16
CA SER A 71 12.43 -2.66 2.71
C SER A 71 11.61 -2.95 1.44
N LEU A 72 10.89 -1.97 0.90
CA LEU A 72 10.06 -2.14 -0.30
C LEU A 72 10.62 -1.43 -1.55
N ALA A 73 11.75 -0.72 -1.41
CA ALA A 73 12.41 0.00 -2.50
C ALA A 73 13.46 -0.83 -3.26
N ALA A 74 13.63 -2.11 -2.93
CA ALA A 74 14.64 -2.97 -3.55
C ALA A 74 14.00 -3.93 -4.57
N HIS A 75 13.82 -3.46 -5.80
CA HIS A 75 14.45 -3.98 -7.03
C HIS A 75 13.70 -3.50 -8.27
#